data_AF-A0A7V6MX25-F1
#
_entry.id   AF-A0A7V6MX25-F1
#
_cell.length_a   1.000
_cell.length_b   1.000
_cell.length_c   1.000
_cell.angle_alpha   90.00
_cell.angle_beta   90.00
_cell.angle_gamma   90.00
#
_symmetry.space_group_name_H-M   'P 1'
#
loop_
_entity.id
_entity.type
_entity.pdbx_description
1 polymer ?
#
loop_
_entity_poly.entity_id
_entity_poly.type
_entity_poly.pdbx_seq_one_letter_code
_entity_poly.pdbx_strand_id
1 'polypeptide(L)'
;MPKQTFFNLPEDKKEKIMEAARNEFSRVSFYEASISNIVKEAGISRGSFYQYFVDKEDAFFFTMKDFRNIYNAKFKDFLKNTEGDLIQAFILIYEFLLEFFQGDDNRSFFKNAFLNMSYRMEQTMTKGMNSCIPCKNADDKQNQVEQGKRIIDLVDVSKLNIKTDKDIFTVFRILVSLTMSNIVESFAKQLSFEESLELYKKQINLIKNGVCKDTQNTVTN
;
A
#
# COMPACT_ATOMS: atom_id res chain seq x y z
N MET A 1 7.67 13.38 -4.20
CA MET A 1 6.61 14.32 -3.83
C MET A 1 6.62 15.47 -4.84
N PRO A 2 5.45 15.97 -5.27
CA PRO A 2 5.38 17.07 -6.23
C PRO A 2 6.15 18.30 -5.75
N LYS A 3 6.62 19.11 -6.70
CA LYS A 3 7.33 20.37 -6.43
C LYS A 3 6.36 21.42 -5.88
N GLN A 4 6.87 22.39 -5.13
CA GLN A 4 6.07 23.49 -4.54
C GLN A 4 5.20 24.23 -5.56
N THR A 5 5.70 24.37 -6.78
CA THR A 5 5.01 24.93 -7.95
C THR A 5 3.69 24.25 -8.26
N PHE A 6 3.56 22.93 -8.01
CA PHE A 6 2.30 22.21 -8.17
C PHE A 6 1.28 22.63 -7.09
N PHE A 7 1.72 22.76 -5.83
CA PHE A 7 0.85 23.14 -4.73
C PHE A 7 0.32 24.57 -4.81
N ASN A 8 1.05 25.44 -5.53
CA ASN A 8 0.63 26.82 -5.78
C ASN A 8 -0.36 26.96 -6.94
N LEU A 9 -0.72 25.87 -7.63
CA LEU A 9 -1.73 25.91 -8.69
C LEU A 9 -3.13 26.14 -8.12
N PRO A 10 -4.03 26.75 -8.89
CA PRO A 10 -5.48 26.69 -8.65
C PRO A 10 -5.94 25.23 -8.53
N GLU A 11 -6.95 24.97 -7.68
CA GLU A 11 -7.36 23.61 -7.34
C GLU A 11 -7.94 22.86 -8.54
N ASP A 12 -8.75 23.53 -9.36
CA ASP A 12 -9.28 23.03 -10.63
C ASP A 12 -8.16 22.53 -11.56
N LYS A 13 -7.02 23.24 -11.58
CA LYS A 13 -5.87 22.86 -12.40
C LYS A 13 -5.12 21.67 -11.80
N LYS A 14 -5.04 21.55 -10.47
CA LYS A 14 -4.47 20.35 -9.83
C LYS A 14 -5.34 19.15 -10.13
N GLU A 15 -6.65 19.24 -9.91
CA GLU A 15 -7.62 18.18 -10.16
C GLU A 15 -7.51 17.68 -11.59
N LYS A 16 -7.51 18.59 -12.58
CA LYS A 16 -7.39 18.20 -13.99
C LYS A 16 -6.09 17.44 -14.32
N ILE A 17 -4.97 17.86 -13.73
CA ILE A 17 -3.68 17.17 -13.92
C ILE A 17 -3.71 15.78 -13.26
N MET A 18 -4.31 15.68 -12.08
CA MET A 18 -4.42 14.43 -11.33
C MET A 18 -5.38 13.44 -11.95
N GLU A 19 -6.49 13.93 -12.51
CA GLU A 19 -7.44 13.13 -13.26
C GLU A 19 -6.80 12.58 -14.53
N ALA A 20 -6.12 13.42 -15.32
CA ALA A 20 -5.39 12.97 -16.51
C ALA A 20 -4.31 11.92 -16.18
N ALA A 21 -3.60 12.10 -15.07
CA ALA A 21 -2.63 11.11 -14.59
C ALA A 21 -3.33 9.81 -14.19
N ARG A 22 -4.42 9.88 -13.41
CA ARG A 22 -5.21 8.70 -13.00
C ARG A 22 -5.76 7.95 -14.20
N ASN A 23 -6.29 8.66 -15.20
CA ASN A 23 -6.81 8.07 -16.43
C ASN A 23 -5.73 7.33 -17.22
N GLU A 24 -4.55 7.92 -17.38
CA GLU A 24 -3.43 7.23 -18.05
C GLU A 24 -3.00 5.97 -17.30
N PHE A 25 -2.87 6.03 -15.97
CA PHE A 25 -2.50 4.86 -15.15
C PHE A 25 -3.62 3.81 -15.01
N SER A 26 -4.87 4.20 -15.21
CA SER A 26 -6.01 3.28 -15.35
C SER A 26 -6.05 2.60 -16.71
N ARG A 27 -5.51 3.23 -17.74
CA ARG A 27 -5.56 2.74 -19.13
C ARG A 27 -4.48 1.71 -19.43
N VAL A 28 -3.26 1.91 -18.93
CA VAL A 28 -2.09 1.08 -19.23
C VAL A 28 -1.25 0.84 -17.99
N SER A 29 -0.35 -0.16 -18.04
CA SER A 29 0.59 -0.39 -16.94
C SER A 29 1.45 0.84 -16.66
N PHE A 30 1.98 0.95 -15.44
CA PHE A 30 2.88 2.06 -15.09
C PHE A 30 4.07 2.18 -16.06
N TYR A 31 4.62 1.06 -16.55
CA TYR A 31 5.73 1.07 -17.50
C TYR A 31 5.35 1.73 -18.83
N GLU A 32 4.17 1.39 -19.35
CA GLU A 32 3.64 1.88 -20.62
C GLU A 32 3.06 3.30 -20.54
N ALA A 33 2.69 3.76 -19.34
CA ALA A 33 2.14 5.08 -19.11
C ALA A 33 3.10 6.19 -19.60
N SER A 34 2.54 7.14 -20.36
CA SER A 34 3.27 8.20 -21.05
C SER A 34 2.93 9.58 -20.51
N ILE A 35 3.98 10.33 -20.12
CA ILE A 35 3.87 11.76 -19.77
C ILE A 35 3.22 12.54 -20.92
N SER A 36 3.47 12.17 -22.18
CA SER A 36 2.89 12.86 -23.34
C SER A 36 1.37 12.74 -23.39
N ASN A 37 0.81 11.60 -22.97
CA ASN A 37 -0.64 11.41 -22.91
C ASN A 37 -1.23 12.23 -21.76
N ILE A 38 -0.60 12.16 -20.57
CA ILE A 38 -1.02 12.92 -19.39
C ILE A 38 -1.09 14.42 -19.69
N VAL A 39 -0.05 14.99 -20.29
CA VAL A 39 -0.03 16.45 -20.55
C VAL A 39 -1.01 16.86 -21.65
N LYS A 40 -1.24 15.99 -22.64
CA LYS A 40 -2.24 16.22 -23.69
C LYS A 40 -3.65 16.25 -23.11
N GLU A 41 -3.97 15.30 -22.24
CA GLU A 41 -5.28 15.20 -21.59
C GLU A 41 -5.50 16.32 -20.57
N ALA A 42 -4.48 16.64 -19.76
CA ALA A 42 -4.53 17.77 -18.83
C ALA A 42 -4.57 19.14 -19.52
N GLY A 43 -4.21 19.22 -20.80
CA GLY A 43 -4.12 20.48 -21.55
C GLY A 43 -2.96 21.37 -21.08
N ILE A 44 -1.81 20.77 -20.73
CA ILE A 44 -0.60 21.48 -20.31
C ILE A 44 0.57 21.16 -21.23
N SER A 45 1.64 21.96 -21.20
CA SER A 45 2.87 21.64 -21.92
C SER A 45 3.68 20.54 -21.20
N ARG A 46 4.53 19.83 -21.96
CA ARG A 46 5.50 18.88 -21.37
C ARG A 46 6.46 19.57 -20.40
N GLY A 47 6.86 20.82 -20.68
CA GLY A 47 7.70 21.62 -19.77
C GLY A 47 6.99 21.89 -18.44
N SER A 48 5.69 22.19 -18.49
CA SER A 48 4.88 22.40 -17.28
C SER A 48 4.80 21.14 -16.42
N PHE A 49 4.73 19.94 -17.01
CA PHE A 49 4.79 18.71 -16.23
C PHE A 49 6.05 18.63 -15.38
N TYR A 50 7.24 18.86 -15.97
CA TYR A 50 8.49 18.83 -15.23
C TYR A 50 8.67 20.02 -14.27
N GLN A 51 7.91 21.09 -14.44
CA GLN A 51 7.81 22.14 -13.43
C GLN A 51 7.08 21.64 -12.18
N TYR A 52 6.14 20.71 -12.31
CA TYR A 52 5.31 20.20 -11.20
C TYR A 52 5.84 18.90 -10.58
N PHE A 53 6.35 17.99 -11.40
CA PHE A 53 6.80 16.66 -10.97
C PHE A 53 8.25 16.44 -11.40
N VAL A 54 8.99 15.63 -10.65
CA VAL A 54 10.35 15.21 -11.04
C VAL A 54 10.28 14.27 -12.24
N ASP A 55 9.37 13.30 -12.19
CA ASP A 55 9.17 12.26 -13.18
C ASP A 55 7.73 11.71 -13.11
N LYS A 56 7.43 10.66 -13.88
CA LYS A 56 6.12 9.99 -13.83
C LYS A 56 5.89 9.18 -12.55
N GLU A 57 6.94 8.75 -11.85
CA GLU A 57 6.80 8.04 -10.57
C GLU A 57 6.22 9.00 -9.52
N ASP A 58 6.71 10.24 -9.49
CA ASP A 58 6.24 11.27 -8.59
C ASP A 58 4.75 11.57 -8.78
N ALA A 59 4.31 11.72 -10.03
CA ALA A 59 2.89 11.87 -10.37
C ALA A 59 2.07 10.64 -9.95
N PHE A 60 2.57 9.43 -10.21
CA PHE A 60 1.91 8.18 -9.83
C PHE A 60 1.76 8.03 -8.31
N PHE A 61 2.79 8.31 -7.51
CA PHE A 61 2.65 8.23 -6.06
C PHE A 61 1.71 9.29 -5.51
N PHE A 62 1.64 10.45 -6.17
CA PHE A 62 0.73 11.50 -5.76
C PHE A 62 -0.73 11.17 -6.10
N THR A 63 -1.03 10.45 -7.20
CA THR A 63 -2.40 9.92 -7.44
C THR A 63 -2.83 8.92 -6.36
N MET A 64 -1.85 8.27 -5.71
CA MET A 64 -2.04 7.31 -4.61
C MET A 64 -2.08 7.91 -3.21
N LYS A 65 -1.94 9.24 -3.07
CA LYS A 65 -1.89 9.91 -1.77
C LYS A 65 -3.16 9.66 -0.95
N ASP A 66 -4.34 9.83 -1.57
CA ASP A 66 -5.60 9.72 -0.85
C ASP A 66 -5.86 8.29 -0.40
N PHE A 67 -5.59 7.31 -1.27
CA PHE A 67 -5.64 5.90 -0.92
C PHE A 67 -4.72 5.58 0.26
N ARG A 68 -3.48 6.11 0.27
CA ARG A 68 -2.55 5.91 1.39
C ARG A 68 -3.09 6.47 2.69
N ASN A 69 -3.73 7.65 2.65
CA ASN A 69 -4.32 8.28 3.82
C ASN A 69 -5.50 7.46 4.35
N ILE A 70 -6.40 7.02 3.46
CA ILE A 70 -7.54 6.16 3.79
C ILE A 70 -7.07 4.83 4.38
N TYR A 71 -6.09 4.17 3.74
CA TYR A 71 -5.48 2.94 4.22
C TYR A 71 -4.91 3.11 5.62
N ASN A 72 -4.10 4.16 5.85
CA ASN A 72 -3.47 4.42 7.14
C ASN A 72 -4.51 4.70 8.24
N ALA A 73 -5.58 5.44 7.93
CA ALA A 73 -6.66 5.69 8.87
C ALA A 73 -7.41 4.40 9.21
N LYS A 74 -7.86 3.64 8.19
CA LYS A 74 -8.56 2.37 8.37
C LYS A 74 -7.74 1.35 9.14
N PHE A 75 -6.46 1.22 8.83
CA PHE A 75 -5.61 0.25 9.52
C PHE A 75 -5.36 0.62 10.98
N LYS A 76 -5.19 1.91 11.29
CA LYS A 76 -5.16 2.40 12.68
C LYS A 76 -6.46 2.10 13.43
N ASP A 77 -7.60 2.27 12.77
CA ASP A 77 -8.90 1.98 13.38
C ASP A 77 -9.10 0.49 13.60
N PHE A 78 -8.71 -0.36 12.64
CA PHE A 78 -8.73 -1.82 12.82
C PHE A 78 -7.85 -2.26 13.97
N LEU A 79 -6.61 -1.76 14.07
CA LEU A 79 -5.74 -2.07 15.21
C LEU A 79 -6.36 -1.66 16.56
N LYS A 80 -7.05 -0.52 16.64
CA LYS A 80 -7.74 -0.13 17.88
C LYS A 80 -8.92 -1.05 18.18
N ASN A 81 -9.74 -1.34 17.17
CA ASN A 81 -10.95 -2.14 17.33
C ASN A 81 -10.66 -3.63 17.60
N THR A 82 -9.48 -4.11 17.22
CA THR A 82 -9.00 -5.48 17.52
C THR A 82 -8.13 -5.54 18.77
N GLU A 83 -8.09 -4.47 19.57
CA GLU A 83 -7.26 -4.37 20.78
C GLU A 83 -5.79 -4.73 20.50
N GLY A 84 -5.25 -4.19 19.41
CA GLY A 84 -3.89 -4.41 18.97
C GLY A 84 -3.58 -5.78 18.37
N ASP A 85 -4.58 -6.64 18.12
CA ASP A 85 -4.37 -7.90 17.40
C ASP A 85 -3.99 -7.62 15.94
N LEU A 86 -2.70 -7.79 15.66
CA LEU A 86 -2.10 -7.53 14.36
C LEU A 86 -2.64 -8.44 13.28
N ILE A 87 -2.80 -9.75 13.56
CA ILE A 87 -3.26 -10.72 12.56
C ILE A 87 -4.70 -10.40 12.17
N GLN A 88 -5.56 -10.13 13.15
CA GLN A 88 -6.95 -9.76 12.88
C GLN A 88 -7.04 -8.42 12.13
N ALA A 89 -6.21 -7.43 12.48
CA ALA A 89 -6.17 -6.16 11.75
C ALA A 89 -5.71 -6.35 10.29
N PHE A 90 -4.78 -7.27 10.01
CA PHE A 90 -4.35 -7.61 8.66
C PHE A 90 -5.44 -8.33 7.84
N ILE A 91 -6.28 -9.15 8.47
CA ILE A 91 -7.46 -9.73 7.83
C ILE A 91 -8.46 -8.64 7.44
N LEU A 92 -8.78 -7.73 8.38
CA LEU A 92 -9.73 -6.64 8.14
C LEU A 92 -9.23 -5.65 7.08
N ILE A 93 -7.94 -5.32 7.08
CA ILE A 93 -7.40 -4.43 6.05
C ILE A 93 -7.36 -5.11 4.68
N TYR A 94 -7.11 -6.42 4.61
CA TYR A 94 -7.18 -7.13 3.34
C TYR A 94 -8.60 -7.16 2.77
N GLU A 95 -9.59 -7.41 3.61
CA GLU A 95 -11.01 -7.34 3.24
C GLU A 95 -11.39 -5.96 2.69
N PHE A 96 -11.03 -4.89 3.43
CA PHE A 96 -11.21 -3.51 2.97
C PHE A 96 -10.50 -3.23 1.63
N LEU A 97 -9.28 -3.73 1.45
CA LEU A 97 -8.53 -3.56 0.20
C LEU A 97 -9.20 -4.27 -0.97
N LEU A 98 -9.72 -5.49 -0.76
CA LEU A 98 -10.47 -6.21 -1.79
C LEU A 98 -11.70 -5.43 -2.23
N GLU A 99 -12.50 -4.91 -1.29
CA GLU A 99 -13.66 -4.07 -1.60
C GLU A 99 -13.24 -2.81 -2.37
N PHE A 100 -12.24 -2.11 -1.85
CA PHE A 100 -11.77 -0.84 -2.41
C PHE A 100 -11.22 -0.99 -3.83
N PHE A 101 -10.54 -2.10 -4.12
CA PHE A 101 -9.92 -2.39 -5.41
C PHE A 101 -10.88 -3.06 -6.40
N GLN A 102 -11.91 -3.75 -5.94
CA GLN A 102 -12.92 -4.34 -6.83
C GLN A 102 -13.99 -3.33 -7.27
N GLY A 103 -14.13 -2.19 -6.58
CA GLY A 103 -15.02 -1.11 -7.00
C GLY A 103 -14.71 -0.59 -8.41
N ASP A 104 -15.76 -0.32 -9.19
CA ASP A 104 -15.68 -0.04 -10.64
C ASP A 104 -14.72 1.10 -10.99
N ASP A 105 -14.70 2.18 -10.21
CA ASP A 105 -13.86 3.37 -10.45
C ASP A 105 -12.36 3.11 -10.23
N ASN A 106 -12.02 2.10 -9.42
CA ASN A 106 -10.67 1.84 -8.92
C ASN A 106 -10.02 0.62 -9.58
N ARG A 107 -10.82 -0.34 -10.06
CA ARG A 107 -10.34 -1.65 -10.49
C ARG A 107 -9.27 -1.57 -11.57
N SER A 108 -9.50 -0.79 -12.63
CA SER A 108 -8.56 -0.65 -13.74
C SER A 108 -7.26 0.02 -13.30
N PHE A 109 -7.36 1.06 -12.47
CA PHE A 109 -6.21 1.74 -11.89
C PHE A 109 -5.33 0.76 -11.11
N PHE A 110 -5.89 0.07 -10.13
CA PHE A 110 -5.10 -0.79 -9.24
C PHE A 110 -4.62 -2.06 -9.93
N LYS A 111 -5.42 -2.63 -10.83
CA LYS A 111 -4.99 -3.74 -11.67
C LYS A 111 -3.73 -3.38 -12.47
N ASN A 112 -3.76 -2.23 -13.16
CA ASN A 112 -2.63 -1.80 -13.99
C ASN A 112 -1.44 -1.27 -13.18
N ALA A 113 -1.71 -0.74 -11.99
CA ALA A 113 -0.69 -0.41 -11.02
C ALA A 113 0.06 -1.66 -10.55
N PHE A 114 -0.65 -2.71 -10.12
CA PHE A 114 -0.04 -3.83 -9.39
C PHE A 114 0.49 -4.97 -10.28
N LEU A 115 -0.18 -5.32 -11.39
CA LEU A 115 0.17 -6.53 -12.16
C LEU A 115 1.55 -6.47 -12.83
N ASN A 116 2.01 -5.27 -13.20
CA ASN A 116 3.27 -5.05 -13.91
C ASN A 116 4.15 -4.02 -13.19
N MET A 117 4.03 -3.97 -11.87
CA MET A 117 4.78 -3.05 -11.05
C MET A 117 6.28 -3.40 -11.06
N SER A 118 7.15 -2.40 -11.18
CA SER A 118 8.59 -2.63 -10.99
C SER A 118 8.91 -2.87 -9.51
N TYR A 119 9.99 -3.60 -9.22
CA TYR A 119 10.45 -3.81 -7.84
C TYR A 119 10.63 -2.50 -7.07
N ARG A 120 11.16 -1.44 -7.71
CA ARG A 120 11.33 -0.13 -7.08
C ARG A 120 10.00 0.50 -6.65
N MET A 121 8.98 0.35 -7.49
CA MET A 121 7.64 0.88 -7.24
C MET A 121 6.97 0.11 -6.09
N GLU A 122 7.08 -1.21 -6.09
CA GLU A 122 6.64 -2.08 -4.99
C GLU A 122 7.31 -1.68 -3.67
N GLN A 123 8.64 -1.50 -3.67
CA GLN A 123 9.39 -1.04 -2.49
C GLN A 123 8.92 0.32 -1.98
N THR A 124 8.54 1.24 -2.87
CA THR A 124 8.11 2.58 -2.49
C THR A 124 6.66 2.61 -1.99
N MET A 125 5.78 1.77 -2.55
CA MET A 125 4.43 1.58 -2.03
C MET A 125 4.44 0.89 -0.67
N THR A 126 5.18 -0.21 -0.55
CA THR A 126 5.33 -0.94 0.70
C THR A 126 5.95 -0.06 1.77
N LYS A 127 6.93 0.81 1.49
CA LYS A 127 7.41 1.83 2.44
C LYS A 127 6.30 2.73 2.99
N GLY A 128 5.35 3.14 2.15
CA GLY A 128 4.22 3.97 2.53
C GLY A 128 3.23 3.28 3.48
N MET A 129 3.04 1.98 3.28
CA MET A 129 2.21 1.12 4.14
C MET A 129 2.98 0.66 5.39
N ASN A 130 4.29 0.54 5.25
CA ASN A 130 5.27 0.26 6.30
C ASN A 130 5.71 1.55 7.00
N SER A 131 4.80 2.47 7.36
CA SER A 131 5.19 3.66 8.17
C SER A 131 5.90 3.32 9.49
N CYS A 132 6.03 2.02 9.81
CA CYS A 132 6.83 1.44 10.87
C CYS A 132 8.33 1.24 10.54
N ILE A 133 8.79 1.09 9.29
CA ILE A 133 10.19 0.72 9.00
C ILE A 133 11.10 1.96 8.96
N PRO A 134 12.09 2.10 9.88
CA PRO A 134 13.07 3.17 9.81
C PRO A 134 13.93 3.02 8.54
N CYS A 135 13.88 3.99 7.63
CA CYS A 135 14.77 4.03 6.49
C CYS A 135 16.14 4.58 6.90
N LYS A 136 17.23 3.94 6.43
CA LYS A 136 18.62 4.39 6.66
C LYS A 136 19.00 5.68 5.91
N ASN A 137 18.15 6.16 4.99
CA ASN A 137 18.44 7.35 4.19
C ASN A 137 17.71 8.55 4.78
N ALA A 138 18.49 9.30 5.56
CA ALA A 138 18.12 10.57 6.15
C ALA A 138 18.06 11.67 5.09
N ASP A 139 16.99 11.73 4.31
CA ASP A 139 16.60 12.95 3.56
C ASP A 139 15.07 13.13 3.47
N ASP A 140 14.27 12.15 3.91
CA ASP A 140 12.80 12.27 3.99
C ASP A 140 12.35 13.00 5.28
N LYS A 141 13.07 14.07 5.65
CA LYS A 141 12.80 14.87 6.85
C LYS A 141 11.49 15.67 6.78
N GLN A 142 10.74 15.62 5.67
CA GLN A 142 9.62 16.52 5.45
C GLN A 142 8.22 15.90 5.44
N ASN A 143 8.04 14.61 5.74
CA ASN A 143 6.67 14.02 5.76
C ASN A 143 6.41 12.93 6.82
N GLN A 144 7.17 12.88 7.92
CA GLN A 144 6.93 11.86 8.97
C GLN A 144 6.72 12.39 10.39
N VAL A 145 6.36 13.65 10.58
CA VAL A 145 6.03 14.17 11.92
C VAL A 145 4.74 14.99 11.92
N GLU A 146 3.62 14.35 11.58
CA GLU A 146 2.31 14.77 12.10
C GLU A 146 1.93 13.82 13.26
N GLN A 147 2.38 14.20 14.46
CA GLN A 147 1.74 14.08 15.78
C GLN A 147 0.73 12.94 16.03
N GLY A 148 1.00 11.72 15.58
CA GLY A 148 0.21 10.53 15.89
C GLY A 148 1.09 9.41 16.44
N LYS A 149 0.53 8.56 17.32
CA LYS A 149 1.14 7.27 17.66
C LYS A 149 1.53 6.55 16.37
N ARG A 150 2.77 6.04 16.30
CA ARG A 150 3.20 5.20 15.17
C ARG A 150 2.31 3.96 15.15
N ILE A 151 2.07 3.38 13.97
CA ILE A 151 1.21 2.18 13.84
C ILE A 151 1.69 1.06 14.77
N ILE A 152 3.00 0.91 14.93
CA ILE A 152 3.62 -0.04 15.86
C ILE A 152 3.22 0.17 17.32
N ASP A 153 2.94 1.40 17.74
CA ASP A 153 2.55 1.73 19.11
C ASP A 153 1.06 1.37 19.38
N LEU A 154 0.33 0.92 18.35
CA LEU A 154 -1.04 0.41 18.46
C LEU A 154 -1.09 -1.13 18.47
N VAL A 155 0.04 -1.80 18.28
CA VAL A 155 0.12 -3.26 18.23
C VAL A 155 0.30 -3.80 19.65
N ASP A 156 -0.50 -4.80 20.00
CA ASP A 156 -0.30 -5.57 21.23
C ASP A 156 0.76 -6.65 20.95
N VAL A 157 2.00 -6.33 21.30
CA VAL A 157 3.14 -7.22 21.09
C VAL A 157 3.08 -8.49 21.94
N SER A 158 2.29 -8.52 23.02
CA SER A 158 2.11 -9.72 23.85
C SER A 158 1.38 -10.84 23.11
N LYS A 159 0.61 -10.49 22.07
CA LYS A 159 -0.06 -11.43 21.17
C LYS A 159 0.86 -11.99 20.07
N LEU A 160 2.13 -11.57 20.03
CA LEU A 160 3.10 -11.96 19.01
C LEU A 160 4.24 -12.81 19.60
N ASN A 161 4.70 -13.79 18.83
CA ASN A 161 5.90 -14.56 19.14
C ASN A 161 7.15 -13.81 18.66
N ILE A 162 7.52 -12.73 19.36
CA ILE A 162 8.71 -11.92 19.07
C ILE A 162 9.74 -12.05 20.20
N LYS A 163 11.03 -12.06 19.83
CA LYS A 163 12.16 -12.11 20.79
C LYS A 163 12.80 -10.76 20.98
N THR A 164 12.74 -9.89 19.97
CA THR A 164 13.33 -8.55 19.97
C THR A 164 12.39 -7.51 19.37
N ASP A 165 12.58 -6.25 19.72
CA ASP A 165 11.87 -5.11 19.13
C ASP A 165 12.10 -4.96 17.61
N LYS A 166 13.09 -5.65 17.04
CA LYS A 166 13.32 -5.66 15.58
C LYS A 166 12.45 -6.70 14.87
N ASP A 167 11.99 -7.73 15.59
CA ASP A 167 11.24 -8.84 15.01
C ASP A 167 9.88 -8.38 14.51
N ILE A 168 9.27 -7.39 15.17
CA ILE A 168 8.02 -6.78 14.72
C ILE A 168 8.14 -6.20 13.32
N PHE A 169 9.26 -5.57 12.94
CA PHE A 169 9.45 -5.09 11.56
C PHE A 169 9.52 -6.24 10.55
N THR A 170 10.08 -7.37 10.96
CA THR A 170 10.10 -8.61 10.16
C THR A 170 8.69 -9.18 10.01
N VAL A 171 7.90 -9.23 11.10
CA VAL A 171 6.49 -9.65 11.07
C VAL A 171 5.69 -8.76 10.12
N PHE A 172 5.78 -7.43 10.25
CA PHE A 172 5.13 -6.49 9.35
C PHE A 172 5.55 -6.70 7.90
N ARG A 173 6.84 -6.88 7.61
CA ARG A 173 7.33 -7.14 6.26
C ARG A 173 6.68 -8.40 5.67
N ILE A 174 6.65 -9.49 6.43
CA ILE A 174 6.03 -10.75 5.99
C ILE A 174 4.55 -10.56 5.70
N LEU A 175 3.81 -9.93 6.62
CA LEU A 175 2.37 -9.73 6.48
C LEU A 175 2.03 -8.80 5.33
N VAL A 176 2.78 -7.71 5.13
CA VAL A 176 2.59 -6.79 4.01
C VAL A 176 2.90 -7.46 2.67
N SER A 177 3.99 -8.23 2.59
CA SER A 177 4.31 -9.02 1.39
C SER A 177 3.21 -10.05 1.08
N LEU A 178 2.68 -10.73 2.10
CA LEU A 178 1.56 -11.66 1.95
C LEU A 178 0.30 -10.97 1.44
N THR A 179 -0.08 -9.83 2.03
CA THR A 179 -1.23 -9.03 1.59
C THR A 179 -1.08 -8.63 0.13
N MET A 180 0.08 -8.07 -0.26
CA MET A 180 0.33 -7.62 -1.63
C MET A 180 0.31 -8.77 -2.62
N SER A 181 0.95 -9.90 -2.31
CA SER A 181 0.95 -11.06 -3.21
C SER A 181 -0.46 -11.59 -3.45
N ASN A 182 -1.31 -11.62 -2.42
CA ASN A 182 -2.70 -12.07 -2.56
C ASN A 182 -3.59 -11.06 -3.32
N ILE A 183 -3.34 -9.74 -3.21
CA ILE A 183 -4.02 -8.74 -4.06
C ILE A 183 -3.63 -8.94 -5.53
N VAL A 184 -2.33 -9.08 -5.81
CA VAL A 184 -1.84 -9.32 -7.18
C VAL A 184 -2.41 -10.62 -7.74
N GLU A 185 -2.42 -11.69 -6.94
CA GLU A 185 -2.97 -12.99 -7.33
C GLU A 185 -4.47 -12.92 -7.60
N SER A 186 -5.24 -12.20 -6.77
CA SER A 186 -6.67 -11.96 -6.99
C SER A 186 -6.93 -11.30 -8.35
N PHE A 187 -6.16 -10.26 -8.70
CA PHE A 187 -6.25 -9.63 -10.02
C PHE A 187 -5.81 -10.53 -11.17
N ALA A 188 -4.70 -11.24 -11.01
CA ALA A 188 -4.11 -12.08 -12.05
C ALA A 188 -5.01 -13.27 -12.40
N LYS A 189 -5.61 -13.90 -11.38
CA LYS A 189 -6.48 -15.06 -11.52
C LYS A 189 -7.97 -14.72 -11.59
N GLN A 190 -8.33 -13.45 -11.41
CA GLN A 190 -9.71 -12.97 -11.40
C GLN A 190 -10.58 -13.70 -10.36
N LEU A 191 -10.01 -13.90 -9.17
CA LEU A 191 -10.69 -14.58 -8.06
C LEU A 191 -11.89 -13.76 -7.59
N SER A 192 -12.93 -14.45 -7.11
CA SER A 192 -14.04 -13.80 -6.40
C SER A 192 -13.54 -13.15 -5.10
N PHE A 193 -14.37 -12.27 -4.53
CA PHE A 193 -14.11 -11.69 -3.21
C PHE A 193 -13.92 -12.79 -2.15
N GLU A 194 -14.84 -13.76 -2.11
CA GLU A 194 -14.84 -14.88 -1.17
C GLU A 194 -13.62 -15.79 -1.36
N GLU A 195 -13.29 -16.13 -2.61
CA GLU A 195 -12.11 -16.95 -2.91
C GLU A 195 -10.82 -16.27 -2.46
N SER A 196 -10.70 -14.97 -2.72
CA SER A 196 -9.55 -14.16 -2.32
C SER A 196 -9.42 -14.11 -0.79
N LEU A 197 -10.54 -13.87 -0.09
CA LEU A 197 -10.58 -13.75 1.37
C LEU A 197 -10.27 -15.09 2.07
N GLU A 198 -10.86 -16.19 1.60
CA GLU A 198 -10.60 -17.53 2.13
C GLU A 198 -9.15 -17.96 1.92
N LEU A 199 -8.59 -17.71 0.73
CA LEU A 199 -7.18 -17.99 0.46
C LEU A 199 -6.24 -17.21 1.39
N TYR A 200 -6.48 -15.90 1.56
CA TYR A 200 -5.68 -15.07 2.44
C TYR A 200 -5.79 -15.51 3.90
N LYS A 201 -7.01 -15.75 4.41
CA LYS A 201 -7.25 -16.27 5.77
C LYS A 201 -6.52 -17.58 6.01
N LYS A 202 -6.54 -18.50 5.04
CA LYS A 202 -5.79 -19.76 5.14
C LYS A 202 -4.29 -19.52 5.28
N GLN A 203 -3.71 -18.66 4.45
CA GLN A 203 -2.26 -18.39 4.48
C GLN A 203 -1.82 -17.65 5.75
N ILE A 204 -2.55 -16.63 6.17
CA ILE A 204 -2.20 -15.87 7.39
C ILE A 204 -2.37 -16.72 8.65
N ASN A 205 -3.33 -17.65 8.69
CA ASN A 205 -3.48 -18.59 9.81
C ASN A 205 -2.32 -19.60 9.90
N LEU A 206 -1.75 -20.03 8.76
CA LEU A 206 -0.53 -20.84 8.77
C LEU A 206 0.66 -20.06 9.33
N ILE A 207 0.76 -18.76 9.05
CA ILE A 207 1.79 -17.89 9.62
C ILE A 207 1.56 -17.69 11.13
N LYS A 208 0.32 -17.44 11.55
CA LYS A 208 -0.07 -17.29 12.95
C LYS A 208 0.30 -18.51 13.81
N ASN A 209 0.09 -19.71 13.27
CA ASN A 209 0.32 -20.97 14.00
C ASN A 209 1.73 -21.55 13.78
N GLY A 210 2.53 -20.97 12.90
CA GLY A 210 3.79 -21.54 12.44
C GLY A 210 3.60 -22.67 11.42
N VAL A 211 4.53 -22.76 10.46
CA VAL A 211 4.47 -23.75 9.37
C VAL A 211 5.01 -25.12 9.80
N CYS A 212 5.97 -25.15 10.73
CA CYS A 212 6.54 -26.37 11.27
C CYS A 212 5.75 -26.82 12.52
N LYS A 213 5.59 -28.13 12.69
CA LYS A 213 5.09 -28.69 13.96
C LYS A 213 6.17 -28.56 15.02
N ASP A 214 5.79 -28.15 16.23
CA ASP A 214 6.70 -28.21 17.38
C ASP A 214 7.00 -29.67 17.71
N THR A 215 8.21 -30.12 17.38
CA THR A 215 8.72 -31.46 17.68
C THR A 215 9.01 -31.68 19.17
N GLN A 216 8.79 -30.67 20.03
CA GLN A 216 9.06 -30.75 21.47
C GLN A 216 7.84 -31.11 22.33
N ASN A 217 6.64 -31.29 21.76
CA ASN A 217 5.45 -31.72 22.50
C ASN A 217 5.00 -33.18 22.21
N THR A 218 5.83 -34.00 21.58
CA THR A 218 5.59 -35.45 21.42
C THR A 218 6.40 -36.30 22.41
N VAL A 219 6.49 -35.87 23.67
CA VAL A 219 6.88 -36.74 24.78
C VAL A 219 5.90 -36.51 25.93
N THR A 220 5.41 -37.63 26.50
CA THR A 220 4.41 -37.83 27.57
C THR A 220 2.95 -37.58 27.15
N ASN A 221 2.04 -38.57 27.08
CA ASN A 221 1.98 -39.92 27.68
C ASN A 221 1.46 -40.96 26.70
#